data_AF-A1D3T7-F1
#
_entry.id   AF-A1D3T7-F1
#
_cell.length_a   1.000
_cell.length_b   1.000
_cell.length_c   1.000
_cell.angle_alpha   90.00
_cell.angle_beta   90.00
_cell.angle_gamma   90.00
#
_symmetry.space_group_name_H-M   'P 1'
#
loop_
_entity.id
_entity.type
_entity.pdbx_description
1 polymer ?
#
loop_
_entity_poly.entity_id
_entity_poly.type
_entity_poly.pdbx_seq_one_letter_code
_entity_poly.pdbx_strand_id
1 'polypeptide(L)'
;MSIPLTALIVRTTVAMPLQMYTKIQARKERDLAPLLHSWRKHFQAQIKKRVDAENHNPILPREAIRELATKVKAKRKELHKRWNVPRFWKPVGFLQIPIWISVMESLRAMSGNNTGLVPYLLSLVEPSSAKPSTAVHLAVEPSLATEGALWFPDLLAGDSTGILPAALTLSIILNIRAGWKAPALSDMADLPRIEIAKNLTVRGIRVLVQALALNIGVSSYLYEMPSALMIYWISSTNIATLQTFLLERYMLSKPLLEPWRQIHIGYPQEGEKTSPLKK
;
A
#
# COMPACT_ATOMS: atom_id res chain seq x y z
N MET A 1 -0.84 -30.45 3.35
CA MET A 1 0.29 -29.54 3.73
C MET A 1 0.89 -28.74 2.58
N SER A 2 0.56 -29.06 1.32
CA SER A 2 1.06 -28.35 0.12
C SER A 2 0.55 -26.90 0.03
N ILE A 3 -0.68 -26.62 0.48
CA ILE A 3 -1.33 -25.31 0.34
C ILE A 3 -0.56 -24.15 1.02
N PRO A 4 -0.18 -24.23 2.31
CA PRO A 4 0.65 -23.18 2.94
C PRO A 4 2.03 -23.03 2.30
N LEU A 5 2.62 -24.14 1.82
CA LEU A 5 3.92 -24.14 1.15
C LEU A 5 3.85 -23.38 -0.17
N THR A 6 2.81 -23.62 -0.99
CA THR A 6 2.56 -22.85 -2.21
C THR A 6 2.39 -21.36 -1.90
N ALA A 7 1.66 -21.01 -0.82
CA ALA A 7 1.52 -19.62 -0.39
C ALA A 7 2.86 -18.95 -0.04
N LEU A 8 3.77 -19.71 0.60
CA LEU A 8 5.12 -19.26 0.92
C LEU A 8 5.97 -19.07 -0.34
N ILE A 9 5.96 -20.03 -1.26
CA ILE A 9 6.74 -19.97 -2.51
C ILE A 9 6.28 -18.78 -3.36
N VAL A 10 4.97 -18.64 -3.59
CA VAL A 10 4.42 -17.54 -4.40
C VAL A 10 4.79 -16.18 -3.80
N ARG A 11 4.73 -16.05 -2.46
CA ARG A 11 5.12 -14.78 -1.83
C ARG A 11 6.59 -14.50 -1.83
N THR A 12 7.44 -15.49 -1.62
CA THR A 12 8.88 -15.27 -1.55
C THR A 12 9.44 -14.96 -2.93
N THR A 13 8.96 -15.62 -3.97
CA THR A 13 9.45 -15.45 -5.35
C THR A 13 8.85 -14.23 -6.05
N VAL A 14 7.56 -13.93 -5.84
CA VAL A 14 6.87 -12.83 -6.53
C VAL A 14 6.63 -11.67 -5.58
N ALA A 15 5.84 -11.87 -4.52
CA ALA A 15 5.32 -10.74 -3.72
C ALA A 15 6.43 -9.95 -3.03
N MET A 16 7.40 -10.64 -2.42
CA MET A 16 8.46 -10.07 -1.60
C MET A 16 9.39 -9.15 -2.40
N PRO A 17 9.94 -9.53 -3.57
CA PRO A 17 10.77 -8.60 -4.35
C PRO A 17 9.99 -7.37 -4.83
N LEU A 18 8.72 -7.53 -5.22
CA LEU A 18 7.87 -6.39 -5.60
C LEU A 18 7.58 -5.46 -4.39
N GLN A 19 7.30 -6.03 -3.23
CA GLN A 19 7.08 -5.28 -2.00
C GLN A 19 8.36 -4.57 -1.55
N MET A 20 9.51 -5.21 -1.68
CA MET A 20 10.82 -4.64 -1.37
C MET A 20 11.10 -3.44 -2.29
N TYR A 21 10.91 -3.61 -3.60
CA TYR A 21 11.10 -2.54 -4.58
C TYR A 21 10.21 -1.33 -4.28
N THR A 22 8.92 -1.53 -4.04
CA THR A 22 7.99 -0.43 -3.74
C THR A 22 8.33 0.27 -2.42
N LYS A 23 8.75 -0.45 -1.37
CA LYS A 23 9.20 0.15 -0.11
C LYS A 23 10.47 0.98 -0.27
N ILE A 24 11.44 0.50 -1.06
CA ILE A 24 12.68 1.26 -1.34
C ILE A 24 12.35 2.57 -2.08
N GLN A 25 11.50 2.52 -3.10
CA GLN A 25 11.11 3.72 -3.85
C GLN A 25 10.28 4.69 -3.00
N ALA A 26 9.37 4.17 -2.16
CA ALA A 26 8.64 4.98 -1.20
C ALA A 26 9.57 5.71 -0.22
N ARG A 27 10.65 5.04 0.23
CA ARG A 27 11.67 5.65 1.09
C ARG A 27 12.40 6.79 0.38
N LYS A 28 12.83 6.58 -0.87
CA LYS A 28 13.45 7.65 -1.67
C LYS A 28 12.52 8.85 -1.84
N GLU A 29 11.23 8.64 -2.11
CA GLU A 29 10.26 9.74 -2.21
C GLU A 29 10.08 10.49 -0.88
N ARG A 30 10.12 9.79 0.26
CA ARG A 30 10.09 10.40 1.60
C ARG A 30 11.34 11.21 1.91
N ASP A 31 12.52 10.71 1.56
CA ASP A 31 13.79 11.43 1.76
C ASP A 31 13.87 12.70 0.88
N LEU A 32 13.21 12.72 -0.28
CA LEU A 32 13.12 13.91 -1.14
C LEU A 32 12.12 14.97 -0.64
N ALA A 33 11.20 14.62 0.25
CA ALA A 33 10.17 15.53 0.77
C ALA A 33 10.75 16.78 1.47
N PRO A 34 11.68 16.68 2.44
CA PRO A 34 12.27 17.85 3.10
C PRO A 34 13.07 18.74 2.13
N LEU A 35 13.76 18.14 1.16
CA LEU A 35 14.48 18.88 0.12
C LEU A 35 13.51 19.69 -0.75
N LEU A 36 12.38 19.10 -1.14
CA LEU A 36 11.38 19.83 -1.92
C LEU A 36 10.75 20.97 -1.10
N HIS A 37 10.60 20.79 0.20
CA HIS A 37 10.10 21.84 1.10
C HIS A 37 11.05 23.05 1.15
N SER A 38 12.37 22.82 1.24
CA SER A 38 13.36 23.92 1.25
C SER A 38 13.38 24.68 -0.08
N TRP A 39 13.34 23.97 -1.21
CA TRP A 39 13.23 24.59 -2.54
C TRP A 39 11.96 25.42 -2.70
N ARG A 40 10.82 24.95 -2.17
CA ARG A 40 9.57 25.71 -2.18
C ARG A 40 9.72 27.03 -1.42
N LYS A 41 10.33 27.01 -0.23
CA LYS A 41 10.61 28.24 0.55
C LYS A 41 11.55 29.18 -0.21
N HIS A 42 12.59 28.64 -0.84
CA HIS A 42 13.53 29.42 -1.64
C HIS A 42 12.84 30.13 -2.81
N PHE A 43 12.03 29.41 -3.60
CA PHE A 43 11.27 30.02 -4.69
C PHE A 43 10.23 31.03 -4.22
N GLN A 44 9.58 30.78 -3.10
CA GLN A 44 8.66 31.74 -2.50
C GLN A 44 9.38 33.04 -2.12
N ALA A 45 10.57 32.95 -1.53
CA ALA A 45 11.40 34.11 -1.19
C ALA A 45 11.87 34.88 -2.44
N GLN A 46 12.25 34.17 -3.51
CA GLN A 46 12.62 34.81 -4.79
C GLN A 46 11.44 35.56 -5.42
N ILE A 47 10.26 34.94 -5.45
CA ILE A 47 9.05 35.58 -6.00
C ILE A 47 8.69 36.81 -5.18
N LYS A 48 8.74 36.72 -3.84
CA LYS A 48 8.48 37.87 -2.96
C LYS A 48 9.45 39.03 -3.23
N LYS A 49 10.76 38.77 -3.25
CA LYS A 49 11.78 39.80 -3.55
C LYS A 49 11.57 40.47 -4.91
N ARG A 50 11.17 39.68 -5.92
CA ARG A 50 10.88 40.22 -7.25
C ARG A 50 9.67 41.14 -7.23
N VAL A 51 8.58 40.72 -6.58
CA VAL A 51 7.37 41.55 -6.41
C VAL A 51 7.68 42.85 -5.66
N ASP A 52 8.47 42.77 -4.58
CA ASP A 52 8.86 43.93 -3.78
C ASP A 52 9.76 44.91 -4.57
N ALA A 53 10.60 44.40 -5.49
CA ALA A 53 11.46 45.22 -6.36
C ALA A 53 10.71 45.85 -7.55
N GLU A 54 9.70 45.15 -8.08
CA GLU A 54 8.95 45.51 -9.29
C GLU A 54 7.68 46.31 -8.94
N ASN A 55 7.80 47.24 -7.97
CA ASN A 55 6.78 48.05 -7.27
C ASN A 55 5.66 48.68 -8.16
N HIS A 56 5.80 48.66 -9.49
CA HIS A 56 4.84 49.18 -10.47
C HIS A 56 3.80 48.17 -10.96
N ASN A 57 4.04 46.85 -10.86
CA ASN A 57 3.13 45.81 -11.37
C ASN A 57 2.79 44.79 -10.27
N PRO A 58 1.72 44.99 -9.48
CA PRO A 58 1.32 44.03 -8.47
C PRO A 58 0.89 42.70 -9.14
N ILE A 59 1.70 41.66 -8.96
CA ILE A 59 1.38 40.32 -9.46
C ILE A 59 0.12 39.81 -8.75
N LEU A 60 -0.85 39.30 -9.51
CA LEU A 60 -2.04 38.68 -8.91
C LEU A 60 -1.61 37.50 -8.01
N PRO A 61 -2.16 37.35 -6.79
CA PRO A 61 -1.81 36.25 -5.89
C PRO A 61 -1.93 34.86 -6.55
N ARG A 62 -2.87 34.72 -7.49
CA ARG A 62 -3.07 33.49 -8.28
C ARG A 62 -1.91 33.19 -9.22
N GLU A 63 -1.33 34.21 -9.85
CA GLU A 63 -0.21 34.05 -10.78
C GLU A 63 1.07 33.67 -10.03
N ALA A 64 1.34 34.31 -8.89
CA ALA A 64 2.45 33.94 -8.01
C ALA A 64 2.36 32.48 -7.53
N ILE A 65 1.16 32.00 -7.18
CA ILE A 65 0.93 30.60 -6.80
C ILE A 65 1.17 29.66 -7.98
N ARG A 66 0.69 30.00 -9.19
CA ARG A 66 0.90 29.21 -10.41
C ARG A 66 2.37 29.13 -10.80
N GLU A 67 3.09 30.24 -10.74
CA GLU A 67 4.52 30.30 -11.01
C GLU A 67 5.30 29.45 -10.00
N LEU A 68 4.99 29.60 -8.70
CA LEU A 68 5.59 28.78 -7.64
C LEU A 68 5.34 27.29 -7.87
N ALA A 69 4.10 26.91 -8.18
CA ALA A 69 3.75 25.51 -8.45
C ALA A 69 4.50 24.96 -9.66
N THR A 70 4.71 25.77 -10.70
CA THR A 70 5.45 25.39 -11.91
C THR A 70 6.93 25.18 -11.60
N LYS A 71 7.58 26.10 -10.86
CA LYS A 71 8.98 25.98 -10.43
C LYS A 71 9.19 24.76 -9.52
N VAL A 72 8.29 24.54 -8.55
CA VAL A 72 8.33 23.38 -7.65
C VAL A 72 8.13 22.08 -8.42
N LYS A 73 7.23 22.03 -9.40
CA LYS A 73 7.00 20.85 -10.26
C LYS A 73 8.23 20.54 -11.12
N ALA A 74 8.86 21.56 -11.71
CA ALA A 74 10.07 21.41 -12.49
C ALA A 74 11.22 20.85 -11.63
N LYS A 75 11.46 21.42 -10.45
CA LYS A 75 12.45 20.88 -9.51
C LYS A 75 12.11 19.47 -9.04
N ARG A 76 10.85 19.18 -8.72
CA ARG A 76 10.45 17.80 -8.37
C ARG A 76 10.88 16.81 -9.46
N LYS A 77 10.65 17.11 -10.74
CA LYS A 77 11.05 16.25 -11.87
C LYS A 77 12.57 16.09 -11.96
N GLU A 78 13.33 17.16 -11.77
CA GLU A 78 14.79 17.15 -11.74
C GLU A 78 15.33 16.28 -10.61
N LEU A 79 14.82 16.47 -9.38
CA LEU A 79 15.20 15.65 -8.22
C LEU A 79 14.85 14.17 -8.43
N HIS A 80 13.67 13.86 -8.99
CA HIS A 80 13.29 12.47 -9.28
C HIS A 80 14.21 11.83 -10.33
N LYS A 81 14.62 12.58 -11.36
CA LYS A 81 15.59 12.10 -12.36
C LYS A 81 16.96 11.86 -11.71
N ARG A 82 17.43 12.76 -10.85
CA ARG A 82 18.74 12.67 -10.18
C ARG A 82 18.82 11.53 -9.16
N TRP A 83 17.74 11.28 -8.41
CA TRP A 83 17.66 10.17 -7.43
C TRP A 83 17.15 8.84 -8.03
N ASN A 84 16.95 8.80 -9.35
CA ASN A 84 16.47 7.63 -10.09
C ASN A 84 15.20 7.03 -9.46
N VAL A 85 14.20 7.89 -9.22
CA VAL A 85 12.87 7.52 -8.75
C VAL A 85 11.96 7.34 -9.97
N PRO A 86 11.51 6.11 -10.28
CA PRO A 86 10.65 5.83 -11.43
C PRO A 86 9.32 6.56 -11.32
N ARG A 87 8.71 6.93 -12.45
CA ARG A 87 7.39 7.60 -12.44
C ARG A 87 6.26 6.67 -11.95
N PHE A 88 6.30 5.40 -12.33
CA PHE A 88 5.19 4.44 -12.17
C PHE A 88 5.48 3.37 -11.10
N TRP A 89 6.17 3.71 -10.02
CA TRP A 89 6.49 2.73 -8.97
C TRP A 89 5.28 2.37 -8.08
N LYS A 90 4.34 3.30 -7.89
CA LYS A 90 3.18 3.14 -6.98
C LYS A 90 2.26 1.96 -7.33
N PRO A 91 1.89 1.73 -8.60
CA PRO A 91 1.04 0.60 -8.95
C PRO A 91 1.76 -0.75 -9.01
N VAL A 92 3.10 -0.81 -8.90
CA VAL A 92 3.85 -2.07 -9.04
C VAL A 92 3.40 -3.12 -8.02
N GLY A 93 3.02 -2.71 -6.81
CA GLY A 93 2.47 -3.64 -5.81
C GLY A 93 1.19 -4.36 -6.24
N PHE A 94 0.42 -3.78 -7.17
CA PHE A 94 -0.80 -4.41 -7.69
C PHE A 94 -0.53 -5.51 -8.72
N LEU A 95 0.69 -5.63 -9.24
CA LEU A 95 1.06 -6.70 -10.17
C LEU A 95 0.99 -8.10 -9.52
N GLN A 96 0.93 -8.17 -8.19
CA GLN A 96 0.68 -9.41 -7.46
C GLN A 96 -0.77 -9.90 -7.57
N ILE A 97 -1.74 -9.00 -7.80
CA ILE A 97 -3.17 -9.36 -7.78
C ILE A 97 -3.53 -10.44 -8.81
N PRO A 98 -3.10 -10.37 -10.09
CA PRO A 98 -3.39 -11.41 -11.08
C PRO A 98 -2.89 -12.80 -10.66
N ILE A 99 -1.69 -12.86 -10.08
CA ILE A 99 -1.09 -14.12 -9.62
C ILE A 99 -1.88 -14.68 -8.44
N TRP A 100 -2.28 -13.82 -7.50
CA TRP A 100 -3.14 -14.22 -6.39
C TRP A 100 -4.53 -14.70 -6.88
N ILE A 101 -5.14 -14.00 -7.84
CA ILE A 101 -6.42 -14.41 -8.47
C ILE A 101 -6.26 -15.78 -9.13
N SER A 102 -5.18 -16.00 -9.88
CA SER A 102 -4.93 -17.28 -10.55
C SER A 102 -4.83 -18.44 -9.56
N VAL A 103 -4.12 -18.28 -8.44
CA VAL A 103 -4.03 -19.33 -7.41
C VAL A 103 -5.38 -19.52 -6.70
N MET A 104 -6.08 -18.44 -6.37
CA MET A 104 -7.41 -18.50 -5.75
C MET A 104 -8.43 -19.20 -6.64
N GLU A 105 -8.40 -18.92 -7.94
CA GLU A 105 -9.29 -19.55 -8.91
C GLU A 105 -8.96 -21.03 -9.10
N SER A 106 -7.67 -21.37 -9.15
CA SER A 106 -7.24 -22.77 -9.25
C SER A 106 -7.70 -23.58 -8.05
N LEU A 107 -7.49 -23.09 -6.82
CA LEU A 107 -7.98 -23.75 -5.60
C LEU A 107 -9.50 -23.84 -5.57
N ARG A 108 -10.20 -22.81 -6.06
CA ARG A 108 -11.67 -22.79 -6.10
C ARG A 108 -12.21 -23.84 -7.06
N ALA A 109 -11.64 -23.94 -8.27
CA ALA A 109 -12.00 -24.93 -9.26
C ALA A 109 -11.67 -26.35 -8.78
N MET A 110 -10.51 -26.56 -8.16
CA MET A 110 -10.15 -27.84 -7.51
C MET A 110 -11.11 -28.21 -6.37
N SER A 111 -11.73 -27.20 -5.73
CA SER A 111 -12.75 -27.40 -4.70
C SER A 111 -14.15 -27.71 -5.25
N GLY A 112 -14.32 -27.77 -6.57
CA GLY A 112 -15.60 -28.04 -7.23
C GLY A 112 -16.56 -26.86 -7.32
N ASN A 113 -16.15 -25.67 -6.88
CA ASN A 113 -16.96 -24.47 -7.03
C ASN A 113 -16.59 -23.73 -8.33
N ASN A 114 -17.46 -23.81 -9.35
CA ASN A 114 -17.17 -23.23 -10.67
C ASN A 114 -17.65 -21.77 -10.83
N THR A 115 -18.15 -21.13 -9.77
CA THR A 115 -18.66 -19.74 -9.79
C THR A 115 -17.57 -18.70 -9.49
N GLY A 116 -16.46 -18.77 -10.22
CA GLY A 116 -15.31 -17.89 -10.01
C GLY A 116 -15.34 -16.57 -10.77
N LEU A 117 -14.42 -15.66 -10.41
CA LEU A 117 -14.30 -14.34 -11.06
C LEU A 117 -13.76 -14.46 -12.49
N VAL A 118 -12.90 -15.44 -12.77
CA VAL A 118 -12.30 -15.62 -14.10
C VAL A 118 -13.36 -16.14 -15.09
N PRO A 119 -14.14 -17.20 -14.81
CA PRO A 119 -15.28 -17.61 -15.63
C PRO A 119 -16.30 -16.49 -15.83
N TYR A 120 -16.60 -15.71 -14.78
CA TYR A 120 -17.48 -14.55 -14.89
C TYR A 120 -16.93 -13.50 -15.88
N LEU A 121 -15.66 -13.09 -15.74
CA LEU A 121 -15.05 -12.12 -16.66
C LEU A 121 -14.93 -12.66 -18.09
N LEU A 122 -14.64 -13.95 -18.24
CA LEU A 122 -14.59 -14.62 -19.54
C LEU A 122 -15.97 -14.61 -20.21
N SER A 123 -17.03 -14.87 -19.44
CA SER A 123 -18.42 -14.83 -19.93
C SER A 123 -18.87 -13.44 -20.40
N LEU A 124 -18.23 -12.37 -19.93
CA LEU A 124 -18.48 -11.01 -20.41
C LEU A 124 -17.82 -10.72 -21.76
N VAL A 125 -16.77 -11.48 -22.11
CA VAL A 125 -15.98 -11.30 -23.34
C VAL A 125 -16.41 -12.30 -24.42
N GLU A 126 -16.98 -13.44 -24.02
CA GLU A 126 -17.34 -14.52 -24.92
C GLU A 126 -18.70 -14.26 -25.60
N PRO A 127 -18.78 -14.31 -26.95
CA PRO A 127 -20.03 -14.09 -27.67
C PRO A 127 -21.02 -15.25 -27.44
N SER A 128 -22.31 -14.92 -27.27
CA SER A 128 -23.43 -15.81 -26.91
C SER A 128 -23.69 -17.03 -27.83
N SER A 129 -22.87 -17.25 -28.85
CA SER A 129 -22.95 -18.39 -29.79
C SER A 129 -21.79 -19.37 -29.67
N ALA A 130 -20.80 -19.11 -28.80
CA ALA A 130 -19.82 -20.13 -28.44
C ALA A 130 -20.51 -21.19 -27.56
N LYS A 131 -20.41 -22.47 -27.96
CA LYS A 131 -20.64 -23.58 -27.02
C LYS A 131 -19.81 -23.28 -25.76
N PRO A 132 -20.27 -23.60 -24.54
CA PRO A 132 -19.50 -23.41 -23.30
C PRO A 132 -18.28 -24.33 -23.37
N SER A 133 -17.29 -23.89 -24.14
CA SER A 133 -16.15 -24.67 -24.54
C SER A 133 -15.12 -24.32 -23.52
N THR A 134 -14.93 -25.26 -22.60
CA THR A 134 -13.76 -25.24 -21.73
C THR A 134 -13.76 -24.05 -20.77
N ALA A 135 -14.89 -23.80 -20.10
CA ALA A 135 -14.75 -23.35 -18.71
C ALA A 135 -13.77 -24.35 -18.09
N VAL A 136 -12.68 -23.84 -17.53
CA VAL A 136 -11.56 -24.61 -16.98
C VAL A 136 -12.11 -25.41 -15.79
N HIS A 137 -12.85 -26.48 -16.11
CA HIS A 137 -13.36 -27.46 -15.18
C HIS A 137 -12.15 -28.30 -14.81
N LEU A 138 -11.31 -27.77 -13.91
CA LEU A 138 -10.42 -28.64 -13.18
C LEU A 138 -11.32 -29.67 -12.52
N ALA A 139 -11.06 -30.95 -12.81
CA ALA A 139 -11.70 -32.02 -12.08
C ALA A 139 -11.45 -31.78 -10.58
N VAL A 140 -12.51 -31.92 -9.78
CA VAL A 140 -12.40 -31.83 -8.32
C VAL A 140 -11.29 -32.78 -7.90
N GLU A 141 -10.31 -32.24 -7.18
CA GLU A 141 -9.14 -33.02 -6.81
C GLU A 141 -9.51 -33.82 -5.54
N PRO A 142 -9.57 -35.16 -5.63
CA PRO A 142 -10.14 -35.99 -4.56
C PRO A 142 -9.23 -36.09 -3.33
N SER A 143 -7.93 -35.80 -3.48
CA SER A 143 -6.98 -35.74 -2.36
C SER A 143 -7.32 -34.62 -1.38
N LEU A 144 -7.81 -33.46 -1.84
CA LEU A 144 -8.30 -32.39 -0.97
C LEU A 144 -9.42 -32.85 -0.02
N ALA A 145 -10.24 -33.82 -0.42
CA ALA A 145 -11.30 -34.36 0.42
C ALA A 145 -10.78 -35.17 1.63
N THR A 146 -9.54 -35.67 1.53
CA THR A 146 -8.92 -36.59 2.51
C THR A 146 -7.71 -35.99 3.22
N GLU A 147 -7.19 -34.85 2.73
CA GLU A 147 -6.03 -34.14 3.31
C GLU A 147 -6.38 -33.14 4.43
N GLY A 148 -7.51 -33.36 5.12
CA GLY A 148 -7.93 -32.63 6.31
C GLY A 148 -6.87 -32.51 7.40
N ALA A 149 -7.01 -31.48 8.24
CA ALA A 149 -6.20 -31.35 9.44
C ALA A 149 -7.04 -30.85 10.62
N LEU A 150 -6.69 -31.33 11.83
CA LEU A 150 -7.31 -30.90 13.09
C LEU A 150 -8.83 -31.14 13.12
N TRP A 151 -9.63 -30.07 13.10
CA TRP A 151 -11.10 -30.12 13.20
C TRP A 151 -11.83 -30.04 11.86
N PHE A 152 -11.10 -29.90 10.74
CA PHE A 152 -11.65 -29.90 9.39
C PHE A 152 -11.07 -31.09 8.60
N PRO A 153 -11.79 -32.23 8.55
CA PRO A 153 -11.30 -33.45 7.89
C PRO A 153 -11.38 -33.36 6.36
N ASP A 154 -12.22 -32.47 5.81
CA ASP A 154 -12.43 -32.27 4.38
C ASP A 154 -12.10 -30.81 4.03
N LEU A 155 -11.18 -30.59 3.08
CA LEU A 155 -10.80 -29.24 2.63
C LEU A 155 -11.77 -28.65 1.59
N LEU A 156 -12.62 -29.49 0.98
CA LEU A 156 -13.63 -29.08 0.02
C LEU A 156 -14.85 -28.47 0.73
N ALA A 157 -15.17 -29.01 1.91
CA ALA A 157 -16.27 -28.53 2.73
C ALA A 157 -15.95 -27.21 3.44
N GLY A 158 -17.01 -26.45 3.72
CA GLY A 158 -16.94 -25.28 4.59
C GLY A 158 -16.70 -25.67 6.06
N ASP A 159 -16.09 -24.76 6.81
CA ASP A 159 -15.89 -24.95 8.25
C ASP A 159 -17.18 -24.70 9.04
N SER A 160 -17.81 -25.79 9.48
CA SER A 160 -19.03 -25.75 10.31
C SER A 160 -18.82 -25.12 11.69
N THR A 161 -17.57 -25.06 12.18
CA THR A 161 -17.25 -24.50 13.51
C THR A 161 -17.14 -22.99 13.51
N GLY A 162 -16.96 -22.36 12.35
CA GLY A 162 -16.75 -20.92 12.25
C GLY A 162 -15.37 -20.43 12.75
N ILE A 163 -14.45 -21.33 13.09
CA ILE A 163 -13.10 -20.99 13.55
C ILE A 163 -12.23 -20.49 12.40
N LEU A 164 -12.24 -21.16 11.25
CA LEU A 164 -11.50 -20.78 10.05
C LEU A 164 -11.97 -19.42 9.49
N PRO A 165 -13.28 -19.13 9.36
CA PRO A 165 -13.74 -17.80 8.92
C PRO A 165 -13.30 -16.69 9.88
N ALA A 166 -13.34 -16.93 11.18
CA ALA A 166 -12.87 -15.99 12.19
C ALA A 166 -11.34 -15.78 12.09
N ALA A 167 -10.57 -16.86 11.96
CA ALA A 167 -9.11 -16.81 11.81
C ALA A 167 -8.68 -16.09 10.52
N LEU A 168 -9.39 -16.33 9.42
CA LEU A 168 -9.20 -15.63 8.14
C LEU A 168 -9.41 -14.13 8.30
N THR A 169 -10.53 -13.75 8.89
CA THR A 169 -10.90 -12.35 9.13
C THR A 169 -9.84 -11.65 9.99
N LEU A 170 -9.43 -12.28 11.09
CA LEU A 170 -8.40 -11.77 11.97
C LEU A 170 -7.06 -11.61 11.23
N SER A 171 -6.66 -12.60 10.43
CA SER A 171 -5.40 -12.57 9.68
C SER A 171 -5.37 -11.43 8.65
N ILE A 172 -6.49 -11.19 7.94
CA ILE A 172 -6.62 -10.07 7.00
C ILE A 172 -6.56 -8.72 7.75
N ILE A 173 -7.29 -8.58 8.87
CA ILE A 173 -7.30 -7.34 9.66
C ILE A 173 -5.90 -7.03 10.20
N LEU A 174 -5.20 -8.03 10.75
CA LEU A 174 -3.83 -7.88 11.23
C LEU A 174 -2.88 -7.49 10.10
N ASN A 175 -3.03 -8.09 8.92
CA ASN A 175 -2.23 -7.73 7.74
C ASN A 175 -2.42 -6.26 7.32
N ILE A 176 -3.67 -5.80 7.26
CA ILE A 176 -3.99 -4.40 6.96
C ILE A 176 -3.43 -3.48 8.05
N ARG A 177 -3.52 -3.87 9.32
CA ARG A 177 -2.99 -3.08 10.44
C ARG A 177 -1.47 -2.95 10.40
N ALA A 178 -0.77 -4.01 10.06
CA ALA A 178 0.69 -4.00 9.93
C ALA A 178 1.16 -3.24 8.68
N GLY A 179 0.50 -3.43 7.54
CA GLY A 179 0.93 -2.87 6.26
C GLY A 179 0.52 -1.41 6.02
N TRP A 180 -0.66 -0.99 6.51
CA TRP A 180 -1.25 0.32 6.20
C TRP A 180 -1.25 1.21 7.44
N LYS A 181 -0.10 1.84 7.72
CA LYS A 181 0.03 2.83 8.79
C LYS A 181 -0.58 4.16 8.33
N ALA A 182 -1.68 4.58 8.96
CA ALA A 182 -2.27 5.89 8.78
C ALA A 182 -1.97 6.76 10.03
N PRO A 183 -1.65 8.06 9.86
CA PRO A 183 -1.43 8.96 11.00
C PRO A 183 -2.68 9.05 11.89
N ALA A 184 -2.50 9.39 13.17
CA ALA A 184 -3.61 9.61 14.10
C ALA A 184 -4.38 10.89 13.72
N LEU A 185 -5.64 11.02 14.14
CA LEU A 185 -6.43 12.24 13.85
C LEU A 185 -5.86 13.47 14.54
N SER A 186 -5.31 13.28 15.75
CA SER A 186 -4.59 14.32 16.50
C SER A 186 -3.45 14.92 15.69
N ASP A 187 -2.67 14.05 15.04
CA ASP A 187 -1.49 14.44 14.26
C ASP A 187 -1.87 15.11 12.93
N MET A 188 -3.15 15.06 12.54
CA MET A 188 -3.66 15.66 11.31
C MET A 188 -4.19 17.09 11.49
N ALA A 189 -4.38 17.55 12.72
CA ALA A 189 -4.95 18.87 13.01
C ALA A 189 -4.08 20.02 12.46
N ASP A 190 -2.76 19.82 12.42
CA ASP A 190 -1.79 20.83 12.01
C ASP A 190 -1.45 20.82 10.50
N LEU A 191 -2.03 19.88 9.73
CA LEU A 191 -1.72 19.72 8.31
C LEU A 191 -2.58 20.62 7.39
N PRO A 192 -2.07 20.98 6.21
CA PRO A 192 -2.85 21.72 5.22
C PRO A 192 -4.06 20.90 4.74
N ARG A 193 -5.19 21.58 4.46
CA ARG A 193 -6.49 20.94 4.09
C ARG A 193 -6.40 19.88 2.99
N ILE A 194 -5.52 20.07 2.01
CA ILE A 194 -5.31 19.12 0.89
C ILE A 194 -4.69 17.81 1.39
N GLU A 195 -3.76 17.90 2.34
CA GLU A 195 -3.08 16.74 2.91
C GLU A 195 -3.98 16.00 3.91
N ILE A 196 -4.80 16.75 4.67
CA ILE A 196 -5.88 16.19 5.48
C ILE A 196 -6.84 15.38 4.60
N ALA A 197 -7.35 15.96 3.50
CA ALA A 197 -8.27 15.28 2.60
C ALA A 197 -7.67 13.96 2.06
N LYS A 198 -6.43 14.00 1.59
CA LYS A 198 -5.70 12.80 1.12
C LYS A 198 -5.58 11.73 2.21
N ASN A 199 -5.17 12.12 3.42
CA ASN A 199 -5.01 11.19 4.54
C ASN A 199 -6.35 10.61 4.99
N LEU A 200 -7.42 11.41 4.95
CA LEU A 200 -8.78 10.97 5.24
C LEU A 200 -9.29 10.00 4.19
N THR A 201 -9.03 10.23 2.90
CA THR A 201 -9.33 9.27 1.83
C THR A 201 -8.62 7.94 2.05
N VAL A 202 -7.32 7.97 2.36
CA VAL A 202 -6.54 6.74 2.65
C VAL A 202 -7.09 6.01 3.86
N ARG A 203 -7.47 6.75 4.92
CA ARG A 203 -8.13 6.19 6.10
C ARG A 203 -9.49 5.59 5.77
N GLY A 204 -10.31 6.26 4.97
CA GLY A 204 -11.59 5.77 4.50
C GLY A 204 -11.45 4.47 3.71
N ILE A 205 -10.50 4.41 2.78
CA ILE A 205 -10.16 3.18 2.04
C ILE A 205 -9.74 2.07 3.01
N ARG A 206 -8.90 2.38 4.00
CA ARG A 206 -8.48 1.39 5.01
C ARG A 206 -9.67 0.82 5.80
N VAL A 207 -10.59 1.67 6.25
CA VAL A 207 -11.80 1.26 6.98
C VAL A 207 -12.72 0.44 6.07
N LEU A 208 -12.89 0.85 4.82
CA LEU A 208 -13.66 0.11 3.82
C LEU A 208 -13.10 -1.30 3.61
N VAL A 209 -11.78 -1.43 3.44
CA VAL A 209 -11.13 -2.74 3.28
C VAL A 209 -11.26 -3.60 4.55
N GLN A 210 -11.23 -3.00 5.74
CA GLN A 210 -11.49 -3.73 6.99
C GLN A 210 -12.95 -4.20 7.11
N ALA A 211 -13.91 -3.36 6.71
CA ALA A 211 -15.32 -3.75 6.65
C ALA A 211 -15.54 -4.88 5.63
N LEU A 212 -14.86 -4.81 4.48
CA LEU A 212 -14.88 -5.88 3.49
C LEU A 212 -14.26 -7.17 4.04
N ALA A 213 -13.19 -7.10 4.82
CA ALA A 213 -12.62 -8.27 5.48
C ALA A 213 -13.60 -8.95 6.45
N LEU A 214 -14.35 -8.15 7.22
CA LEU A 214 -15.43 -8.65 8.09
C LEU A 214 -16.55 -9.30 7.26
N ASN A 215 -16.95 -8.66 6.16
CA ASN A 215 -17.95 -9.21 5.25
C ASN A 215 -17.49 -10.54 4.65
N ILE A 216 -16.24 -10.64 4.20
CA ILE A 216 -15.64 -11.90 3.70
C ILE A 216 -15.72 -12.98 4.78
N GLY A 217 -15.39 -12.66 6.03
CA GLY A 217 -15.52 -13.60 7.15
C GLY A 217 -16.93 -14.16 7.33
N VAL A 218 -17.92 -13.27 7.42
CA VAL A 218 -19.32 -13.64 7.59
C VAL A 218 -19.83 -14.41 6.37
N SER A 219 -19.53 -13.95 5.15
CA SER A 219 -19.89 -14.64 3.93
C SER A 219 -19.22 -16.01 3.81
N SER A 220 -17.98 -16.16 4.26
CA SER A 220 -17.28 -17.46 4.23
C SER A 220 -17.98 -18.49 5.12
N TYR A 221 -18.55 -18.05 6.24
CA TYR A 221 -19.34 -18.90 7.12
C TYR A 221 -20.72 -19.20 6.53
N LEU A 222 -21.43 -18.20 6.00
CA LEU A 222 -22.79 -18.37 5.48
C LEU A 222 -22.86 -19.17 4.17
N TYR A 223 -21.87 -19.01 3.28
CA TYR A 223 -21.83 -19.67 1.97
C TYR A 223 -20.93 -20.91 1.97
N GLU A 224 -20.51 -21.38 3.15
CA GLU A 224 -19.69 -22.58 3.33
C GLU A 224 -18.48 -22.61 2.38
N MET A 225 -17.69 -21.53 2.42
CA MET A 225 -16.52 -21.41 1.55
C MET A 225 -15.53 -22.56 1.78
N PRO A 226 -14.99 -23.19 0.72
CA PRO A 226 -14.06 -24.31 0.87
C PRO A 226 -12.88 -24.00 1.79
N SER A 227 -12.65 -24.87 2.77
CA SER A 227 -11.59 -24.70 3.77
C SER A 227 -10.19 -24.58 3.15
N ALA A 228 -9.94 -25.24 2.00
CA ALA A 228 -8.71 -25.10 1.22
C ALA A 228 -8.35 -23.63 0.91
N LEU A 229 -9.33 -22.87 0.43
CA LEU A 229 -9.16 -21.47 0.05
C LEU A 229 -8.84 -20.61 1.27
N MET A 230 -9.50 -20.89 2.38
CA MET A 230 -9.34 -20.16 3.62
C MET A 230 -7.96 -20.40 4.24
N ILE A 231 -7.50 -21.65 4.26
CA ILE A 231 -6.16 -22.03 4.74
C ILE A 231 -5.08 -21.36 3.88
N TYR A 232 -5.25 -21.38 2.55
CA TYR A 232 -4.36 -20.67 1.65
C TYR A 232 -4.32 -19.19 2.01
N TRP A 233 -5.47 -18.53 2.15
CA TRP A 233 -5.56 -17.09 2.43
C TRP A 233 -5.02 -16.72 3.83
N ILE A 234 -5.27 -17.53 4.86
CA ILE A 234 -4.72 -17.36 6.22
C ILE A 234 -3.19 -17.44 6.17
N SER A 235 -2.65 -18.53 5.65
CA SER A 235 -1.19 -18.75 5.55
C SER A 235 -0.55 -17.61 4.76
N SER A 236 -1.19 -17.26 3.66
CA SER A 236 -0.83 -16.18 2.76
C SER A 236 -0.72 -14.84 3.52
N THR A 237 -1.78 -14.40 4.18
CA THR A 237 -1.81 -13.12 4.90
C THR A 237 -0.85 -13.08 6.09
N ASN A 238 -0.68 -14.18 6.81
CA ASN A 238 0.27 -14.27 7.92
C ASN A 238 1.73 -14.13 7.42
N ILE A 239 2.08 -14.79 6.32
CA ILE A 239 3.40 -14.63 5.69
C ILE A 239 3.61 -13.19 5.24
N ALA A 240 2.61 -12.54 4.64
CA ALA A 240 2.70 -11.12 4.27
C ALA A 240 2.93 -10.20 5.47
N THR A 241 2.26 -10.47 6.58
CA THR A 241 2.41 -9.72 7.83
C THR A 241 3.82 -9.87 8.38
N LEU A 242 4.32 -11.11 8.41
CA LEU A 242 5.69 -11.41 8.83
C LEU A 242 6.72 -10.73 7.91
N GLN A 243 6.55 -10.82 6.59
CA GLN A 243 7.42 -10.13 5.63
C GLN A 243 7.44 -8.62 5.85
N THR A 244 6.28 -8.02 6.08
CA THR A 244 6.16 -6.58 6.34
C THR A 244 6.91 -6.20 7.62
N PHE A 245 6.74 -6.98 8.68
CA PHE A 245 7.43 -6.79 9.95
C PHE A 245 8.96 -6.92 9.79
N LEU A 246 9.44 -7.96 9.12
CA LEU A 246 10.87 -8.19 8.88
C LEU A 246 11.47 -7.07 8.01
N LEU A 247 10.81 -6.68 6.91
CA LEU A 247 11.29 -5.61 6.03
C LEU A 247 11.36 -4.27 6.76
N GLU A 248 10.41 -3.96 7.63
CA GLU A 248 10.45 -2.72 8.42
C GLU A 248 11.60 -2.74 9.44
N ARG A 249 11.80 -3.87 10.10
CA ARG A 249 12.85 -4.02 11.11
C ARG A 249 14.25 -3.96 10.51
N TYR A 250 14.49 -4.64 9.40
CA TYR A 250 15.83 -4.84 8.84
C TYR A 250 16.19 -3.88 7.70
N MET A 251 15.24 -3.50 6.83
CA MET A 251 15.56 -2.73 5.62
C MET A 251 15.40 -1.21 5.83
N LEU A 252 14.52 -0.79 6.74
CA LEU A 252 14.15 0.61 6.94
C LEU A 252 14.71 1.23 8.22
N SER A 253 15.76 0.64 8.81
CA SER A 253 16.30 1.04 10.12
C SER A 253 16.99 2.43 10.11
N LYS A 254 17.33 2.97 8.94
CA LYS A 254 17.93 4.31 8.84
C LYS A 254 16.85 5.39 9.04
N PRO A 255 17.07 6.39 9.93
CA PRO A 255 16.13 7.49 10.12
C PRO A 255 15.88 8.22 8.80
N LEU A 256 14.67 8.77 8.66
CA LEU A 256 14.33 9.64 7.54
C LEU A 256 15.05 10.97 7.70
N LEU A 257 15.31 11.65 6.59
CA LEU A 257 15.85 13.01 6.64
C LEU A 257 14.86 13.93 7.37
N GLU A 258 15.36 14.68 8.35
CA GLU A 258 14.55 15.63 9.11
C GLU A 258 14.01 16.75 8.21
N PRO A 259 12.83 17.31 8.53
CA PRO A 259 12.32 18.49 7.86
C PRO A 259 13.34 19.63 7.86
N TRP A 260 13.48 20.31 6.72
CA TRP A 260 14.34 21.48 6.64
C TRP A 260 13.89 22.56 7.64
N ARG A 261 14.82 23.00 8.49
CA ARG A 261 14.65 24.10 9.44
C ARG A 261 15.58 25.26 9.06
N GLN A 262 15.05 26.48 9.02
CA GLN A 262 15.84 27.67 8.81
C GLN A 262 16.63 27.99 10.09
N ILE A 263 17.95 28.04 9.99
CA ILE A 263 18.84 28.44 11.08
C ILE A 263 19.34 29.85 10.76
N HIS A 264 19.19 30.76 11.72
CA HIS A 264 19.79 32.09 11.64
C HIS A 264 21.05 32.08 12.49
N ILE A 265 22.20 32.34 11.87
CA ILE A 265 23.47 32.47 12.58
C ILE A 265 23.71 33.96 12.73
N GLY A 266 23.64 34.46 13.97
CA GLY A 266 24.08 35.82 14.30
C GLY A 266 25.61 35.83 14.34
N TYR A 267 26.22 36.67 13.53
CA TYR A 267 27.64 36.99 13.71
C TYR A 267 27.74 38.08 14.79
N PRO A 268 28.61 37.92 15.80
CA PRO A 268 28.87 39.01 16.72
C PRO A 268 29.45 40.18 15.92
N GLN A 269 28.88 41.37 16.10
CA GLN A 269 29.55 42.59 15.63
C GLN A 269 30.87 42.73 16.38
N GLU A 270 31.94 43.11 15.67
CA GLU A 270 33.26 43.39 16.25
C GLU A 270 33.09 44.39 17.41
N GLY A 271 33.14 43.90 18.65
CA GLY A 271 33.01 44.72 19.87
C GLY A 271 32.14 44.12 20.99
N GLU A 272 31.28 43.15 20.72
CA GLU A 272 30.34 42.64 21.74
C GLU A 272 30.84 41.34 22.41
N LYS A 273 31.18 41.42 23.71
CA LYS A 273 31.64 40.28 24.52
C LYS A 273 30.52 39.25 24.66
N THR A 274 30.77 38.02 24.22
CA THR A 274 29.85 36.89 24.32
C THR A 274 29.59 36.49 25.78
N SER A 275 28.36 36.66 26.25
CA SER A 275 27.91 36.02 27.50
C SER A 275 27.65 34.54 27.24
N PRO A 276 28.06 33.63 28.15
CA PRO A 276 27.94 32.20 27.91
C PRO A 276 26.47 31.76 27.99
N LEU A 277 26.03 31.02 26.97
CA LEU A 277 24.75 30.32 26.91
C LEU A 277 24.55 29.47 28.18
N LYS A 278 23.55 29.83 29.00
CA LYS A 278 23.05 28.97 30.07
C LYS A 278 22.41 27.73 29.44
N LYS A 279 22.87 26.56 29.90
CA LYS A 279 22.37 25.22 29.56
C LYS A 279 20.90 25.05 29.94
#